data_AF-A0A450YUS0-F1
#
_entry.id   AF-A0A450YUS0-F1
#
_cell.length_a   1.000
_cell.length_b   1.000
_cell.length_c   1.000
_cell.angle_alpha   90.00
_cell.angle_beta   90.00
_cell.angle_gamma   90.00
#
_symmetry.space_group_name_H-M   'P 1'
#
loop_
_entity.id
_entity.type
_entity.pdbx_description
1 polymer ?
#
loop_
_entity_poly.entity_id
_entity_poly.type
_entity_poly.pdbx_seq_one_letter_code
_entity_poly.pdbx_strand_id
1 'polypeptide(L)'
;MIKQTIGELLEEKVVLDIEGIDRMYLNLYQPMLQTGGGVSTFFREEHRGAKVTSTALMSPMTKSFIHDIYSFAKQEGVDIVSFDKGQSKDEVTQRYLAKFSAQEGVLYIGKAQEKFNTFRTSKKFSTDTGQPFPWLRRGMVMCNQYYFYVVD
;
A
#
# COMPACT_ATOMS: atom_id res chain seq x y z
N MET A 1 -29.37 39.46 -14.09
CA MET A 1 -29.38 37.98 -14.00
C MET A 1 -28.58 37.63 -12.77
N ILE A 2 -29.25 37.23 -11.69
CA ILE A 2 -28.57 36.98 -10.40
C ILE A 2 -27.68 35.74 -10.60
N LYS A 3 -26.37 35.94 -10.53
CA LYS A 3 -25.36 34.86 -10.48
C LYS A 3 -25.35 34.32 -9.05
N GLN A 4 -26.34 33.54 -8.68
CA GLN A 4 -26.26 32.76 -7.46
C GLN A 4 -25.77 31.36 -7.80
N THR A 5 -24.73 30.94 -7.11
CA THR A 5 -24.17 29.60 -7.19
C THR A 5 -25.04 28.63 -6.38
N ILE A 6 -24.97 27.34 -6.70
CA ILE A 6 -25.71 26.30 -5.98
C ILE A 6 -25.36 26.32 -4.48
N GLY A 7 -24.12 26.66 -4.10
CA GLY A 7 -23.70 26.77 -2.70
C GLY A 7 -24.46 27.86 -1.93
N GLU A 8 -24.55 29.07 -2.49
CA GLU A 8 -25.25 30.21 -1.87
C GLU A 8 -26.76 29.95 -1.71
N LEU A 9 -27.34 29.15 -2.60
CA LEU A 9 -28.76 28.75 -2.55
C LEU A 9 -29.05 27.70 -1.47
N LEU A 10 -28.04 26.89 -1.13
CA LEU A 10 -28.15 25.81 -0.14
C LEU A 10 -27.76 26.27 1.26
N GLU A 11 -27.01 27.37 1.41
CA GLU A 11 -26.50 27.87 2.68
C GLU A 11 -27.62 28.09 3.72
N GLU A 12 -28.77 28.64 3.31
CA GLU A 12 -29.95 28.83 4.20
C GLU A 12 -30.77 27.54 4.44
N LYS A 13 -30.42 26.43 3.77
CA LYS A 13 -31.16 25.16 3.80
C LYS A 13 -30.34 24.01 4.40
N VAL A 14 -29.02 24.15 4.50
CA VAL A 14 -28.14 23.17 5.13
C VAL A 14 -28.24 23.34 6.65
N VAL A 15 -28.86 22.35 7.31
CA VAL A 15 -29.04 22.33 8.77
C VAL A 15 -27.90 21.61 9.50
N LEU A 16 -27.06 20.87 8.75
CA LEU A 16 -25.90 20.13 9.22
C LEU A 16 -24.91 19.99 8.07
N ASP A 17 -23.71 20.51 8.28
CA ASP A 17 -22.55 20.31 7.40
C ASP A 17 -21.46 19.60 8.22
N ILE A 18 -20.91 18.51 7.67
CA ILE A 18 -19.89 17.70 8.34
C ILE A 18 -18.69 17.61 7.39
N GLU A 19 -17.60 18.25 7.77
CA GLU A 19 -16.29 18.02 7.17
C GLU A 19 -15.55 16.93 7.96
N GLY A 20 -15.05 15.93 7.23
CA GLY A 20 -14.27 14.84 7.80
C GLY A 20 -13.27 14.30 6.80
N ILE A 21 -12.17 13.76 7.31
CA ILE A 21 -11.16 13.09 6.48
C ILE A 21 -11.66 11.68 6.18
N ASP A 22 -12.19 11.44 4.98
CA ASP A 22 -12.62 10.10 4.56
C ASP A 22 -11.41 9.17 4.33
N ARG A 23 -10.33 9.67 3.70
CA ARG A 23 -9.11 8.89 3.42
C ARG A 23 -7.85 9.76 3.40
N MET A 24 -6.83 9.32 4.13
CA MET A 24 -5.48 9.91 4.08
C MET A 24 -4.52 9.04 3.26
N TYR A 25 -4.01 9.56 2.16
CA TYR A 25 -2.98 8.89 1.35
C TYR A 25 -1.58 9.38 1.75
N LEU A 26 -0.89 8.59 2.56
CA LEU A 26 0.51 8.86 2.94
C LEU A 26 1.46 8.23 1.92
N ASN A 27 1.63 8.89 0.78
CA ASN A 27 2.57 8.45 -0.25
C ASN A 27 3.98 8.94 0.08
N LEU A 28 4.87 8.04 0.49
CA LEU A 28 6.30 8.36 0.60
C LEU A 28 6.93 8.32 -0.79
N TYR A 29 7.55 9.44 -1.21
CA TYR A 29 8.34 9.50 -2.43
C TYR A 29 9.83 9.37 -2.11
N GLN A 30 10.43 8.26 -2.56
CA GLN A 30 11.89 8.10 -2.53
C GLN A 30 12.42 8.20 -3.97
N PRO A 31 13.13 9.28 -4.36
CA PRO A 31 13.57 9.52 -5.75
C PRO A 31 14.45 8.42 -6.35
N MET A 32 15.46 7.94 -5.62
CA MET A 32 16.40 6.89 -6.05
C MET A 32 15.69 5.56 -6.31
N LEU A 33 14.62 5.25 -5.57
CA LEU A 33 13.87 4.02 -5.77
C LEU A 33 12.88 4.08 -6.94
N GLN A 34 12.79 5.19 -7.68
CA GLN A 34 11.90 5.30 -8.83
C GLN A 34 12.46 4.71 -10.12
N THR A 35 13.78 4.55 -10.22
CA THR A 35 14.44 4.04 -11.43
C THR A 35 15.12 2.69 -11.18
N GLY A 36 15.28 1.88 -12.23
CA GLY A 36 15.98 0.61 -12.10
C GLY A 36 17.45 0.78 -11.70
N GLY A 37 18.08 1.87 -12.15
CA GLY A 37 19.44 2.25 -11.75
C GLY A 37 19.54 2.53 -10.26
N GLY A 38 18.68 3.40 -9.71
CA GLY A 38 18.74 3.71 -8.29
C GLY A 38 18.32 2.54 -7.37
N VAL A 39 17.40 1.68 -7.80
CA VAL A 39 17.16 0.40 -7.09
C VAL A 39 18.41 -0.49 -7.12
N SER A 40 19.15 -0.52 -8.24
CA SER A 40 20.40 -1.26 -8.32
C SER A 40 21.48 -0.70 -7.38
N THR A 41 21.63 0.62 -7.33
CA THR A 41 22.56 1.31 -6.42
C THR A 41 22.22 1.02 -4.97
N PHE A 42 20.94 1.10 -4.58
CA PHE A 42 20.48 0.76 -3.22
C PHE A 42 20.91 -0.65 -2.80
N PHE A 43 20.70 -1.63 -3.69
CA PHE A 43 21.01 -3.03 -3.37
C PHE A 43 22.50 -3.36 -3.43
N ARG A 44 23.26 -2.80 -4.38
CA ARG A 44 24.64 -3.22 -4.63
C ARG A 44 25.66 -2.38 -3.89
N GLU A 45 25.47 -1.07 -3.88
CA GLU A 45 26.52 -0.10 -3.54
C GLU A 45 26.28 0.48 -2.14
N GLU A 46 25.12 1.09 -1.91
CA GLU A 46 24.96 2.00 -0.77
C GLU A 46 24.46 1.33 0.52
N HIS A 47 23.51 0.39 0.43
CA HIS A 47 22.77 -0.05 1.63
C HIS A 47 22.76 -1.55 1.91
N ARG A 48 23.00 -2.40 0.91
CA ARG A 48 22.86 -3.86 1.06
C ARG A 48 24.03 -4.69 0.55
N GLY A 49 25.01 -4.08 -0.14
CA GLY A 49 26.26 -4.74 -0.53
C GLY A 49 26.10 -5.98 -1.42
N ALA A 50 24.96 -6.12 -2.11
CA ALA A 50 24.67 -7.30 -2.92
C ALA A 50 25.54 -7.32 -4.18
N LYS A 51 26.05 -8.49 -4.56
CA LYS A 51 26.87 -8.62 -5.78
C LYS A 51 26.05 -8.38 -7.06
N VAL A 52 24.76 -8.74 -7.04
CA VAL A 52 23.87 -8.72 -8.20
C VAL A 52 22.50 -8.20 -7.79
N THR A 53 21.97 -7.22 -8.53
CA THR A 53 20.61 -6.71 -8.32
C THR A 53 19.59 -7.70 -8.84
N SER A 54 18.78 -8.24 -7.94
CA SER A 54 17.65 -9.11 -8.24
C SER A 54 16.48 -8.81 -7.31
N THR A 55 15.25 -8.96 -7.78
CA THR A 55 14.05 -8.86 -6.94
C THR A 55 14.02 -9.91 -5.82
N ALA A 56 14.84 -10.96 -5.90
CA ALA A 56 15.04 -11.88 -4.79
C ALA A 56 15.53 -11.17 -3.50
N LEU A 57 16.30 -10.09 -3.64
CA LEU A 57 16.81 -9.29 -2.52
C LEU A 57 15.71 -8.51 -1.79
N MET A 58 14.56 -8.29 -2.44
CA MET A 58 13.40 -7.65 -1.81
C MET A 58 12.68 -8.61 -0.85
N SER A 59 12.74 -9.92 -1.11
CA SER A 59 11.94 -10.91 -0.37
C SER A 59 12.17 -10.91 1.15
N PRO A 60 13.41 -10.88 1.67
CA PRO A 60 13.63 -10.84 3.12
C PRO A 60 13.04 -9.59 3.77
N MET A 61 13.19 -8.42 3.15
CA MET A 61 12.63 -7.17 3.68
C MET A 61 11.11 -7.19 3.68
N THR A 62 10.49 -7.65 2.59
CA THR A 62 9.03 -7.81 2.51
C THR A 62 8.52 -8.81 3.54
N LYS A 63 9.23 -9.92 3.76
CA LYS A 63 8.85 -10.93 4.77
C LYS A 63 8.94 -10.37 6.18
N SER A 64 10.01 -9.62 6.49
CA SER A 64 10.14 -8.93 7.79
C SER A 64 8.99 -7.96 8.01
N PHE A 65 8.71 -7.09 7.04
CA PHE A 65 7.61 -6.14 7.14
C PHE A 65 6.24 -6.81 7.35
N ILE A 66 5.96 -7.88 6.61
CA ILE A 66 4.75 -8.68 6.82
C ILE A 66 4.74 -9.29 8.23
N HIS A 67 5.85 -9.85 8.69
CA HIS A 67 5.96 -10.40 10.04
C HIS A 67 5.67 -9.34 11.10
N ASP A 68 6.15 -8.12 10.92
CA ASP A 68 5.92 -7.00 11.86
C ASP A 68 4.43 -6.61 11.89
N ILE A 69 3.73 -6.59 10.74
CA ILE A 69 2.27 -6.37 10.69
C ILE A 69 1.52 -7.45 11.48
N TYR A 70 1.83 -8.72 11.27
CA TYR A 70 1.18 -9.82 11.98
C TYR A 70 1.51 -9.81 13.49
N SER A 71 2.73 -9.40 13.85
CA SER A 71 3.15 -9.27 15.25
C SER A 71 2.42 -8.13 15.94
N PHE A 72 2.30 -6.97 15.29
CA PHE A 72 1.49 -5.85 15.74
C PHE A 72 0.03 -6.26 15.94
N ALA A 73 -0.59 -6.89 14.94
CA ALA A 73 -1.98 -7.33 15.00
C ALA A 73 -2.22 -8.27 16.20
N LYS A 74 -1.30 -9.22 16.41
CA LYS A 74 -1.36 -10.13 17.55
C LYS A 74 -1.19 -9.42 18.89
N GLN A 75 -0.24 -8.49 18.98
CA GLN A 75 0.05 -7.74 20.20
C GLN A 75 -1.14 -6.87 20.63
N GLU A 76 -1.74 -6.18 19.66
CA GLU A 76 -2.84 -5.24 19.91
C GLU A 76 -4.23 -5.92 19.89
N GLY A 77 -4.30 -7.23 19.62
CA GLY A 77 -5.57 -7.97 19.53
C GLY A 77 -6.44 -7.57 18.34
N VAL A 78 -5.82 -7.10 17.26
CA VAL A 78 -6.48 -6.62 16.05
C VAL A 78 -6.57 -7.73 15.01
N ASP A 79 -7.75 -7.88 14.40
CA ASP A 79 -7.96 -8.89 13.35
C ASP A 79 -7.30 -8.51 12.03
N ILE A 80 -6.73 -9.49 11.32
CA ILE A 80 -6.35 -9.37 9.90
C ILE A 80 -7.38 -10.10 9.04
N VAL A 81 -8.20 -9.33 8.31
CA VAL A 81 -9.29 -9.83 7.49
C VAL A 81 -8.84 -9.93 6.03
N SER A 82 -8.87 -11.12 5.44
CA SER A 82 -8.63 -11.28 4.00
C SER A 82 -9.92 -10.96 3.23
N PHE A 83 -9.82 -10.04 2.26
CA PHE A 83 -10.97 -9.65 1.45
C PHE A 83 -11.16 -10.58 0.26
N ASP A 84 -12.34 -11.19 0.17
CA ASP A 84 -12.75 -11.99 -0.97
C ASP A 84 -13.23 -11.12 -2.15
N LYS A 85 -13.17 -11.69 -3.35
CA LYS A 85 -13.64 -11.00 -4.56
C LYS A 85 -15.15 -10.69 -4.43
N GLY A 86 -15.50 -9.41 -4.53
CA GLY A 86 -16.89 -8.95 -4.46
C GLY A 86 -17.42 -8.75 -3.04
N GLN A 87 -16.60 -8.97 -2.01
CA GLN A 87 -16.98 -8.66 -0.64
C GLN A 87 -17.09 -7.14 -0.44
N SER A 88 -18.21 -6.69 0.13
CA SER A 88 -18.38 -5.29 0.52
C SER A 88 -17.46 -4.98 1.70
N LYS A 89 -16.44 -4.15 1.46
CA LYS A 89 -15.53 -3.69 2.51
C LYS A 89 -16.29 -2.88 3.57
N ASP A 90 -17.26 -2.07 3.15
CA ASP A 90 -18.09 -1.27 4.07
C ASP A 90 -18.92 -2.14 5.01
N GLU A 91 -19.56 -3.21 4.51
CA GLU A 91 -20.32 -4.12 5.39
C GLU A 91 -19.42 -4.83 6.40
N VAL A 92 -18.18 -5.17 6.00
CA VAL A 92 -17.17 -5.69 6.94
C VAL A 92 -16.85 -4.64 7.99
N THR A 93 -16.52 -3.42 7.58
CA THR A 93 -16.20 -2.31 8.50
C THR A 93 -17.33 -2.05 9.48
N GLN A 94 -18.59 -1.98 9.01
CA GLN A 94 -19.76 -1.73 9.87
C GLN A 94 -19.93 -2.80 10.95
N ARG A 95 -19.65 -4.08 10.64
CA ARG A 95 -19.70 -5.17 11.64
C ARG A 95 -18.63 -5.02 12.72
N TYR A 96 -17.46 -4.51 12.37
CA TYR A 96 -16.41 -4.23 13.33
C TYR A 96 -16.73 -2.98 14.15
N LEU A 97 -17.17 -1.88 13.52
CA LEU A 97 -17.56 -0.64 14.19
C LEU A 97 -18.64 -0.88 15.25
N ALA A 98 -19.65 -1.70 14.94
CA ALA A 98 -20.71 -2.04 15.88
C ALA A 98 -20.21 -2.74 17.18
N LYS A 99 -19.00 -3.29 17.17
CA LYS A 99 -18.38 -3.97 18.32
C LYS A 99 -17.24 -3.15 18.94
N PHE A 100 -16.85 -2.04 18.32
CA PHE A 100 -15.75 -1.22 18.78
C PHE A 100 -16.21 -0.33 19.93
N SER A 101 -15.47 -0.35 21.04
CA SER A 101 -15.85 0.36 22.27
C SER A 101 -14.86 1.43 22.71
N ALA A 102 -13.69 1.50 22.08
CA ALA A 102 -12.70 2.53 22.37
C ALA A 102 -13.06 3.84 21.64
N GLN A 103 -12.50 4.96 22.11
CA GLN A 103 -12.65 6.25 21.42
C GLN A 103 -11.82 6.30 20.14
N GLU A 104 -10.59 5.78 20.20
CA GLU A 104 -9.63 5.76 19.10
C GLU A 104 -8.98 4.37 19.00
N GLY A 105 -8.45 4.03 17.82
CA GLY A 105 -7.63 2.84 17.62
C GLY A 105 -7.82 2.14 16.27
N VAL A 106 -7.01 1.09 16.05
CA VAL A 106 -7.12 0.26 14.84
C VAL A 106 -8.29 -0.70 15.01
N LEU A 107 -9.29 -0.57 14.14
CA LEU A 107 -10.48 -1.39 14.12
C LEU A 107 -10.19 -2.83 13.65
N TYR A 108 -9.53 -2.93 12.49
CA TYR A 108 -9.00 -4.18 11.91
C TYR A 108 -8.02 -3.84 10.77
N ILE A 109 -7.28 -4.85 10.31
CA ILE A 109 -6.40 -4.75 9.15
C ILE A 109 -7.00 -5.55 8.00
N GLY A 110 -7.40 -4.87 6.94
CA GLY A 110 -7.86 -5.50 5.70
C GLY A 110 -6.68 -5.95 4.84
N LYS A 111 -6.76 -7.14 4.25
CA LYS A 111 -5.75 -7.70 3.35
C LYS A 111 -6.39 -8.01 1.99
N ALA A 112 -5.92 -7.37 0.93
CA ALA A 112 -6.38 -7.63 -0.44
C ALA A 112 -5.20 -7.97 -1.35
N GLN A 113 -5.46 -8.77 -2.40
CA GLN A 113 -4.48 -8.98 -3.47
C GLN A 113 -4.76 -8.04 -4.63
N GLU A 114 -3.84 -7.13 -4.92
CA GLU A 114 -4.02 -6.08 -5.93
C GLU A 114 -2.87 -6.02 -6.93
N LYS A 115 -3.17 -5.49 -8.12
CA LYS A 115 -2.15 -5.25 -9.14
C LYS A 115 -1.36 -4.01 -8.76
N PHE A 116 -0.04 -4.13 -8.72
CA PHE A 116 0.86 -3.02 -8.46
C PHE A 116 2.01 -2.99 -9.45
N ASN A 117 2.36 -1.78 -9.94
CA ASN A 117 3.45 -1.61 -10.89
C ASN A 117 4.79 -1.42 -10.16
N THR A 118 5.61 -2.47 -10.12
CA THR A 118 6.91 -2.46 -9.41
C THR A 118 8.02 -3.01 -10.30
N PHE A 119 9.21 -3.22 -9.75
CA PHE A 119 10.32 -3.84 -10.45
C PHE A 119 10.23 -5.36 -10.46
N ARG A 120 10.59 -5.95 -11.61
CA ARG A 120 10.72 -7.39 -11.84
C ARG A 120 12.09 -7.66 -12.45
N THR A 121 12.68 -8.80 -12.12
CA THR A 121 13.90 -9.27 -12.76
C THR A 121 13.55 -10.28 -13.85
N SER A 122 14.01 -10.03 -15.08
CA SER A 122 13.95 -10.96 -16.20
C SER A 122 15.35 -11.37 -16.62
N LYS A 123 15.53 -12.59 -17.11
CA LYS A 123 16.80 -13.04 -17.71
C LYS A 123 16.95 -12.44 -19.11
N LYS A 124 18.07 -11.78 -19.39
CA LYS A 124 18.51 -11.37 -20.73
C LYS A 124 19.84 -12.02 -21.06
N PHE A 125 20.23 -12.00 -22.34
CA PHE A 125 21.51 -12.53 -22.81
C PHE A 125 22.30 -11.41 -23.48
N SER A 126 23.60 -11.34 -23.19
CA SER A 126 24.51 -10.37 -23.83
C SER A 126 24.72 -10.78 -25.29
N THR A 127 24.62 -9.81 -26.19
CA THR A 127 24.90 -10.02 -27.62
C THR A 127 26.36 -10.31 -27.89
N ASP A 128 27.25 -9.80 -27.04
CA ASP A 128 28.70 -9.88 -27.24
C ASP A 128 29.28 -11.18 -26.65
N THR A 129 28.76 -11.62 -25.51
CA THR A 129 29.30 -12.77 -24.76
C THR A 129 28.40 -14.00 -24.76
N GLY A 130 27.13 -13.86 -25.17
CA GLY A 130 26.11 -14.91 -25.07
C GLY A 130 25.72 -15.25 -23.62
N GLN A 131 26.34 -14.62 -22.61
CA GLN A 131 26.11 -14.95 -21.21
C GLN A 131 24.79 -14.38 -20.70
N PRO A 132 24.07 -15.10 -19.82
CA PRO A 132 22.85 -14.60 -19.21
C PRO A 132 23.15 -13.58 -18.12
N PHE A 133 22.31 -12.55 -18.02
CA PHE A 133 22.37 -11.56 -16.95
C PHE A 133 20.96 -11.14 -16.48
N PRO A 134 20.80 -10.71 -15.22
CA PRO A 134 19.53 -10.22 -14.72
C PRO A 134 19.27 -8.80 -15.23
N TRP A 135 18.05 -8.59 -15.74
CA TRP A 135 17.57 -7.31 -16.21
C TRP A 135 16.41 -6.84 -15.33
N LEU A 136 16.61 -5.73 -14.63
CA LEU A 136 15.57 -5.11 -13.81
C LEU A 136 14.68 -4.24 -14.69
N ARG A 137 13.37 -4.49 -14.68
CA ARG A 137 12.38 -3.74 -15.47
C ARG A 137 11.11 -3.47 -14.67
N ARG A 138 10.36 -2.44 -15.03
CA ARG A 138 9.01 -2.24 -14.50
C ARG A 138 8.05 -3.30 -15.03
N GLY A 139 7.08 -3.69 -14.20
CA GLY A 139 6.01 -4.58 -14.59
C GLY A 139 4.99 -4.78 -13.47
N MET A 140 3.77 -5.15 -13.86
CA MET A 140 2.73 -5.47 -12.89
C MET A 140 3.05 -6.76 -12.14
N VAL A 141 2.80 -6.73 -10.82
CA VAL A 141 2.78 -7.88 -9.93
C VAL A 141 1.47 -7.90 -9.16
N MET A 142 1.03 -9.08 -8.75
CA MET A 142 -0.01 -9.21 -7.75
C MET A 142 0.66 -9.22 -6.37
N CYS A 143 0.42 -8.21 -5.55
CA CYS A 143 0.92 -8.15 -4.18
C CYS A 143 -0.24 -8.07 -3.18
N ASN A 144 0.03 -8.46 -1.93
CA ASN A 144 -0.89 -8.20 -0.85
C ASN A 144 -0.75 -6.73 -0.43
N GLN A 145 -1.86 -6.01 -0.39
CA GLN A 145 -2.01 -4.71 0.23
C GLN A 145 -2.65 -4.88 1.60
N TYR A 146 -2.14 -4.17 2.60
CA TYR A 146 -2.66 -4.15 3.96
C TYR A 146 -3.24 -2.76 4.24
N TYR A 147 -4.53 -2.70 4.56
CA TYR A 147 -5.28 -1.49 4.86
C TYR A 147 -5.57 -1.45 6.36
N PHE A 148 -5.10 -0.43 7.05
CA PHE A 148 -5.40 -0.22 8.46
C PHE A 148 -6.67 0.63 8.54
N TYR A 149 -7.75 0.06 9.07
CA TYR A 149 -8.98 0.79 9.33
C TYR A 149 -8.89 1.33 10.75
N VAL A 150 -8.96 2.65 10.89
CA VAL A 150 -8.71 3.36 12.15
C VAL A 150 -9.95 4.16 12.52
N VAL A 151 -10.27 4.18 13.80
CA VAL A 151 -11.21 5.11 14.43
C VAL A 151 -10.37 6.14 15.18
N ASP A 152 -10.74 7.41 15.07
CA ASP A 152 -10.13 8.59 15.70
C ASP A 152 -11.27 9.45 16.27
#